data_AF-A0A6G5A2S3-F1
#
_entry.id   AF-A0A6G5A2S3-F1
#
_cell.length_a   1.000
_cell.length_b   1.000
_cell.length_c   1.000
_cell.angle_alpha   90.00
_cell.angle_beta   90.00
_cell.angle_gamma   90.00
#
_symmetry.space_group_name_H-M   'P 1'
#
loop_
_entity.id
_entity.type
_entity.pdbx_description
1 polymer ?
#
loop_
_entity_poly.entity_id
_entity_poly.type
_entity_poly.pdbx_seq_one_letter_code
_entity_poly.pdbx_strand_id
1 'polypeptide(L)'
;IWSFGQDYYVVHSETPFIAAMRIRGTFMFLLFTLVHSGHSYTKQYEDISKFYSTSAKIVTLYTTMGEGECKTDKVTHANQYSADFQRKFHNRAKKQPLNLVGKFINDRYVWNSVKLDAMDVRKKNGGEHYSYERLFNVFDSYTCGIFFVSKEKHRGGSNYELRVKKGTKPNGKCYDKFMWHTKSAGVASKITKCRSREG
;
A
#
# COMPACT_ATOMS: atom_id res chain seq x y z
N ILE A 1 -11.70 -66.40 -10.72
CA ILE A 1 -11.12 -66.89 -11.99
C ILE A 1 -12.19 -67.71 -12.67
N TRP A 2 -12.83 -67.14 -13.69
CA TRP A 2 -13.70 -67.86 -14.62
C TRP A 2 -13.35 -67.31 -16.01
N SER A 3 -12.92 -68.23 -16.87
CA SER A 3 -12.54 -68.03 -18.27
C SER A 3 -13.68 -68.45 -19.19
N PHE A 4 -13.46 -68.15 -20.47
CA PHE A 4 -14.09 -68.64 -21.70
C PHE A 4 -15.25 -67.78 -22.23
N GLY A 5 -15.33 -67.47 -23.53
CA GLY A 5 -14.64 -68.07 -24.67
C GLY A 5 -14.64 -67.17 -25.91
N GLN A 6 -13.78 -67.57 -26.84
CA GLN A 6 -13.58 -67.04 -28.19
C GLN A 6 -14.84 -67.22 -29.06
N ASP A 7 -15.00 -66.40 -30.10
CA ASP A 7 -14.84 -66.88 -31.48
C ASP A 7 -14.96 -65.74 -32.52
N TYR A 8 -14.14 -65.88 -33.55
CA TYR A 8 -13.98 -64.97 -34.70
C TYR A 8 -14.96 -65.32 -35.81
N TYR A 9 -15.46 -64.31 -36.53
CA TYR A 9 -15.73 -64.40 -37.98
C TYR A 9 -15.37 -63.09 -38.68
N VAL A 10 -14.67 -63.23 -39.80
CA VAL A 10 -14.35 -62.23 -40.82
C VAL A 10 -15.30 -62.46 -42.00
N VAL A 11 -15.70 -61.41 -42.73
CA VAL A 11 -15.64 -61.27 -44.21
C VAL A 11 -16.44 -60.04 -44.69
N HIS A 12 -15.81 -59.35 -45.64
CA HIS A 12 -16.17 -58.19 -46.46
C HIS A 12 -17.62 -57.98 -46.93
N SER A 13 -18.00 -56.70 -47.10
CA SER A 13 -18.58 -56.21 -48.37
C SER A 13 -18.53 -54.67 -48.51
N GLU A 14 -17.96 -54.28 -49.65
CA GLU A 14 -18.06 -53.12 -50.56
C GLU A 14 -18.88 -51.84 -50.22
N THR A 15 -18.26 -50.69 -50.56
CA THR A 15 -18.76 -49.30 -50.80
C THR A 15 -19.87 -49.24 -51.88
N PRO A 16 -20.69 -48.16 -52.11
CA PRO A 16 -20.33 -46.72 -52.06
C PRO A 16 -21.42 -45.66 -51.71
N PHE A 17 -20.95 -44.41 -51.54
CA PHE A 17 -21.57 -43.10 -51.83
C PHE A 17 -23.09 -42.89 -51.65
N ILE A 18 -23.47 -42.08 -50.64
CA ILE A 18 -24.53 -41.06 -50.79
C ILE A 18 -24.08 -39.73 -50.19
N ALA A 19 -24.34 -38.68 -50.97
CA ALA A 19 -24.01 -37.28 -50.82
C ALA A 19 -24.20 -36.68 -49.41
N ALA A 20 -23.18 -35.95 -48.94
CA ALA A 20 -23.34 -34.96 -47.88
C ALA A 20 -23.23 -33.55 -48.48
N MET A 21 -24.31 -32.80 -48.30
CA MET A 21 -24.59 -31.47 -48.82
C MET A 21 -23.47 -30.44 -48.61
N ARG A 22 -23.21 -29.67 -49.67
CA ARG A 22 -22.63 -28.33 -49.59
C ARG A 22 -23.57 -27.42 -48.79
N ILE A 23 -23.24 -27.13 -47.53
CA ILE A 23 -23.78 -25.98 -46.82
C ILE A 23 -22.82 -24.81 -47.08
N ARG A 24 -23.16 -23.99 -48.08
CA ARG A 24 -22.64 -22.62 -48.20
C ARG A 24 -23.31 -21.78 -47.11
N GLY A 25 -22.74 -21.81 -45.91
CA GLY A 25 -23.09 -20.93 -44.81
C GLY A 25 -22.03 -19.84 -44.68
N THR A 26 -22.33 -18.65 -45.18
CA THR A 26 -21.57 -17.42 -44.96
C THR A 26 -21.48 -17.09 -43.47
N PHE A 27 -20.41 -17.55 -42.81
CA PHE A 27 -19.96 -17.00 -41.52
C PHE A 27 -18.95 -15.89 -41.80
N MET A 28 -19.44 -14.72 -42.20
CA MET A 28 -18.64 -13.50 -42.14
C MET A 28 -18.48 -13.12 -40.66
N PHE A 29 -17.24 -13.27 -40.19
CA PHE A 29 -16.73 -12.79 -38.92
C PHE A 29 -17.19 -11.35 -38.65
N LEU A 30 -18.18 -11.18 -37.76
CA LEU A 30 -18.31 -9.95 -36.98
C LEU A 30 -17.16 -9.94 -35.97
N LEU A 31 -16.00 -9.47 -36.43
CA LEU A 31 -14.85 -9.17 -35.59
C LEU A 31 -15.27 -8.06 -34.63
N PHE A 32 -15.39 -8.43 -33.35
CA PHE A 32 -15.57 -7.54 -32.22
C PHE A 32 -14.55 -6.39 -32.26
N THR A 33 -14.95 -5.22 -32.75
CA THR A 33 -14.27 -3.95 -32.45
C THR A 33 -14.71 -3.45 -31.08
N LEU A 34 -14.42 -4.25 -30.04
CA LEU A 34 -14.51 -3.80 -28.66
C LEU A 34 -13.30 -2.92 -28.34
N VAL A 35 -13.52 -1.62 -28.57
CA VAL A 35 -13.08 -0.48 -27.75
C VAL A 35 -11.89 -0.79 -26.83
N HIS A 36 -10.67 -0.71 -27.37
CA HIS A 36 -9.47 -0.53 -26.55
C HIS A 36 -9.35 0.96 -26.17
N SER A 37 -10.25 1.43 -25.31
CA SER A 37 -9.99 2.62 -24.50
C SER A 37 -9.32 2.18 -23.20
N GLY A 38 -8.20 1.48 -23.32
CA GLY A 38 -7.34 1.14 -22.20
C GLY A 38 -6.70 2.41 -21.66
N HIS A 39 -7.40 3.12 -20.77
CA HIS A 39 -6.76 4.11 -19.91
C HIS A 39 -5.72 3.34 -19.10
N SER A 40 -4.44 3.45 -19.49
CA SER A 40 -3.33 3.02 -18.66
C SER A 40 -3.36 3.86 -17.38
N TYR A 41 -4.02 3.34 -16.36
CA TYR A 41 -4.06 3.94 -15.03
C TYR A 41 -2.67 3.74 -14.41
N THR A 42 -1.72 4.60 -14.78
CA THR A 42 -0.44 4.66 -14.09
C THR A 42 -0.72 5.11 -12.66
N LYS A 43 -0.68 4.16 -11.73
CA LYS A 43 -0.91 4.44 -10.31
C LYS A 43 0.20 5.37 -9.83
N GLN A 44 -0.12 6.64 -9.64
CA GLN A 44 0.83 7.60 -9.09
C GLN A 44 1.03 7.30 -7.60
N TYR A 45 2.29 7.12 -7.21
CA TYR A 45 2.70 6.99 -5.82
C TYR A 45 3.09 8.34 -5.24
N GLU A 46 2.86 8.50 -3.94
CA GLU A 46 3.24 9.71 -3.21
C GLU A 46 4.72 9.70 -2.89
N ASP A 47 5.32 10.89 -2.91
CA ASP A 47 6.71 11.10 -2.54
C ASP A 47 6.81 11.49 -1.06
N ILE A 48 7.25 10.57 -0.22
CA ILE A 48 7.38 10.79 1.22
C ILE A 48 8.37 11.90 1.54
N SER A 49 9.39 12.12 0.70
CA SER A 49 10.38 13.19 0.93
C SER A 49 9.72 14.57 0.96
N LYS A 50 8.67 14.79 0.17
CA LYS A 50 7.89 16.04 0.16
C LYS A 50 7.06 16.23 1.44
N PHE A 51 6.72 15.15 2.13
CA PHE A 51 6.07 15.22 3.42
C PHE A 51 7.04 15.63 4.54
N TYR A 52 8.34 15.45 4.39
CA TYR A 52 9.32 15.82 5.41
C TYR A 52 10.13 17.04 4.95
N SER A 53 9.83 18.20 5.52
CA SER A 53 10.59 19.44 5.27
C SER A 53 11.31 19.89 6.53
N THR A 54 12.48 20.51 6.38
CA THR A 54 13.23 21.09 7.50
C THR A 54 12.33 22.00 8.34
N SER A 55 12.45 21.89 9.67
CA SER A 55 11.63 22.60 10.66
C SER A 55 10.14 22.22 10.71
N ALA A 56 9.68 21.22 9.94
CA ALA A 56 8.31 20.76 10.04
C ALA A 56 8.03 20.13 11.42
N LYS A 57 6.86 20.43 11.96
CA LYS A 57 6.28 19.73 13.11
C LYS A 57 5.17 18.83 12.57
N ILE A 58 5.35 17.53 12.65
CA ILE A 58 4.40 16.53 12.16
C ILE A 58 3.74 15.86 13.37
N VAL A 59 2.42 15.94 13.46
CA VAL A 59 1.65 15.42 14.59
C VAL A 59 0.79 14.25 14.13
N THR A 60 0.85 13.13 14.82
CA THR A 60 -0.08 12.01 14.63
C THR A 60 -1.41 12.35 15.30
N LEU A 61 -2.50 12.45 14.53
CA LEU A 61 -3.84 12.72 15.04
C LEU A 61 -4.63 11.44 15.31
N TYR A 62 -4.40 10.39 14.50
CA TYR A 62 -5.03 9.08 14.65
C TYR A 62 -4.00 7.98 14.39
N THR A 63 -4.08 6.90 15.13
CA THR A 63 -3.21 5.71 14.95
C THR A 63 -3.98 4.44 15.25
N THR A 64 -3.67 3.33 14.58
CA THR A 64 -4.18 2.00 14.94
C THR A 64 -3.23 1.20 15.85
N MET A 65 -2.08 1.78 16.24
CA MET A 65 -1.09 1.13 17.11
C MET A 65 -1.38 1.29 18.61
N GLY A 66 -2.44 2.02 18.96
CA GLY A 66 -2.79 2.35 20.33
C GLY A 66 -2.22 3.68 20.82
N GLU A 67 -2.74 4.13 21.96
CA GLU A 67 -2.52 5.47 22.52
C GLU A 67 -1.04 5.79 22.84
N GLY A 68 -0.24 4.77 23.15
CA GLY A 68 1.19 4.90 23.45
C GLY A 68 2.07 5.28 22.26
N GLU A 69 1.50 5.31 21.05
CA GLU A 69 2.16 5.69 19.80
C GLU A 69 1.71 7.05 19.27
N CYS A 70 0.85 7.76 20.02
CA CYS A 70 0.56 9.16 19.74
C CYS A 70 1.82 10.01 19.94
N LYS A 71 2.25 10.67 18.86
CA LYS A 71 3.57 11.29 18.76
C LYS A 71 3.58 12.58 17.93
N THR A 72 4.60 13.38 18.18
CA THR A 72 5.00 14.52 17.36
C THR A 72 6.43 14.34 16.91
N ASP A 73 6.69 14.50 15.62
CA ASP A 73 8.00 14.52 15.01
C ASP A 73 8.38 15.97 14.68
N LYS A 74 9.48 16.46 15.25
CA LYS A 74 10.09 17.75 14.89
C LYS A 74 11.26 17.46 13.95
N VAL A 75 11.09 17.79 12.67
CA VAL A 75 12.12 17.61 11.65
C VAL A 75 13.20 18.66 11.84
N THR A 76 14.43 18.21 12.10
CA THR A 76 15.60 19.09 12.31
C THR A 76 16.36 19.32 11.01
N HIS A 77 16.38 18.33 10.12
CA HIS A 77 17.01 18.43 8.82
C HIS A 77 16.30 17.49 7.84
N ALA A 78 16.11 17.91 6.59
CA ALA A 78 15.62 17.06 5.53
C ALA A 78 16.30 17.40 4.19
N ASN A 79 16.56 16.37 3.41
CA ASN A 79 17.06 16.48 2.03
C ASN A 79 16.33 15.44 1.16
N GLN A 80 16.74 15.28 -0.10
CA GLN A 80 16.08 14.36 -1.03
C GLN A 80 16.20 12.87 -0.66
N TYR A 81 17.10 12.48 0.25
CA TYR A 81 17.38 11.08 0.59
C TYR A 81 17.04 10.72 2.04
N SER A 82 16.96 11.70 2.94
CA SER A 82 16.71 11.45 4.35
C SER A 82 16.08 12.62 5.09
N ALA A 83 15.52 12.31 6.25
CA ALA A 83 15.13 13.29 7.26
C ALA A 83 15.63 12.89 8.65
N ASP A 84 16.22 13.85 9.34
CA ASP A 84 16.55 13.78 10.76
C ASP A 84 15.42 14.44 11.56
N PHE A 85 14.94 13.77 12.59
CA PHE A 85 13.84 14.30 13.39
C PHE A 85 13.89 13.81 14.83
N GLN A 86 13.35 14.65 15.72
CA GLN A 86 13.12 14.29 17.12
C GLN A 86 11.65 13.88 17.31
N ARG A 87 11.44 12.67 17.82
CA ARG A 87 10.12 12.09 18.10
C ARG A 87 9.79 12.17 19.58
N LYS A 88 8.67 12.82 19.92
CA LYS A 88 8.12 12.93 21.29
C LYS A 88 6.77 12.23 21.38
N PHE A 89 6.50 11.52 22.46
CA PHE A 89 5.24 10.81 22.70
C PHE A 89 4.33 11.55 23.68
N HIS A 90 3.03 11.55 23.45
CA HIS A 90 2.08 12.36 24.21
C HIS A 90 1.51 11.68 25.47
N ASN A 91 1.34 10.35 25.46
CA ASN A 91 0.49 9.65 26.42
C ASN A 91 1.17 8.59 27.30
N ARG A 92 2.51 8.61 27.41
CA ARG A 92 3.19 7.83 28.44
C ARG A 92 4.06 8.72 29.30
N ALA A 93 3.97 8.52 30.61
CA ALA A 93 4.95 8.98 31.56
C ALA A 93 6.35 8.60 31.06
N LYS A 94 7.19 9.61 30.80
CA LYS A 94 8.65 9.50 30.68
C LYS A 94 9.24 8.70 29.50
N LYS A 95 8.55 8.53 28.36
CA LYS A 95 9.29 8.13 27.14
C LYS A 95 10.23 9.27 26.75
N GLN A 96 11.53 9.04 26.86
CA GLN A 96 12.52 10.01 26.43
C GLN A 96 12.34 10.33 24.94
N PRO A 97 12.50 11.60 24.52
CA PRO A 97 12.53 11.95 23.11
C PRO A 97 13.55 11.09 22.36
N LEU A 98 13.18 10.59 21.19
CA LEU A 98 14.08 9.82 20.34
C LEU A 98 14.64 10.70 19.23
N ASN A 99 15.95 10.66 19.04
CA ASN A 99 16.59 11.25 17.87
C ASN A 99 16.68 10.17 16.79
N LEU A 100 15.99 10.40 15.68
CA LEU A 100 15.79 9.42 14.62
C LEU A 100 16.34 9.95 13.30
N VAL A 101 16.78 9.02 12.46
CA VAL A 101 17.06 9.26 11.04
C VAL A 101 16.15 8.36 10.23
N GLY A 102 15.47 8.95 9.26
CA GLY A 102 14.66 8.25 8.29
C GLY A 102 15.33 8.30 6.93
N LYS A 103 15.71 7.14 6.39
CA LYS A 103 16.23 7.04 5.02
C LYS A 103 15.06 6.79 4.09
N PHE A 104 14.86 7.69 3.12
CA PHE A 104 13.84 7.53 2.11
C PHE A 104 14.23 6.41 1.15
N ILE A 105 13.27 5.55 0.86
CA ILE A 105 13.42 4.39 -0.01
C ILE A 105 12.22 4.32 -0.94
N ASN A 106 12.46 3.75 -2.11
CA ASN A 106 11.41 3.31 -3.00
C ASN A 106 11.16 1.83 -2.70
N ASP A 107 10.02 1.55 -2.08
CA ASP A 107 9.69 0.20 -1.67
C ASP A 107 8.85 -0.54 -2.71
N ARG A 108 8.30 0.17 -3.70
CA ARG A 108 7.30 -0.39 -4.61
C ARG A 108 7.80 -0.76 -6.00
N TYR A 109 9.03 -0.48 -6.46
CA TYR A 109 9.48 -1.05 -7.75
C TYR A 109 10.99 -1.24 -7.97
N VAL A 110 11.26 -2.33 -8.69
CA VAL A 110 12.54 -2.91 -9.14
C VAL A 110 12.99 -2.35 -10.52
N TRP A 111 12.19 -1.54 -11.22
CA TRP A 111 12.42 -1.26 -12.66
C TRP A 111 12.28 0.21 -13.12
N ASN A 112 11.95 1.16 -12.24
CA ASN A 112 11.78 2.57 -12.64
C ASN A 112 12.44 3.51 -11.61
N SER A 113 12.84 4.72 -12.04
CA SER A 113 13.28 5.82 -11.16
C SER A 113 12.09 6.44 -10.42
N VAL A 114 11.47 5.65 -9.53
CA VAL A 114 10.22 6.05 -8.87
C VAL A 114 10.46 7.01 -7.70
N LYS A 115 9.40 7.76 -7.37
CA LYS A 115 9.30 8.58 -6.15
C LYS A 115 9.57 7.72 -4.92
N LEU A 116 10.31 8.29 -3.97
CA LEU A 116 10.59 7.66 -2.67
C LEU A 116 9.29 7.66 -1.87
N ASP A 117 8.67 6.51 -1.70
CA ASP A 117 7.32 6.41 -1.13
C ASP A 117 7.31 5.89 0.31
N ALA A 118 8.47 5.45 0.80
CA ALA A 118 8.66 4.90 2.12
C ALA A 118 9.95 5.39 2.78
N MET A 119 10.07 5.09 4.07
CA MET A 119 11.18 5.50 4.90
C MET A 119 11.52 4.40 5.90
N ASP A 120 12.79 3.98 5.92
CA ASP A 120 13.34 3.16 6.99
C ASP A 120 13.87 4.08 8.10
N VAL A 121 13.26 4.00 9.28
CA VAL A 121 13.58 4.82 10.45
C VAL A 121 14.49 4.05 11.40
N ARG A 122 15.56 4.72 11.84
CA ARG A 122 16.55 4.18 12.79
C ARG A 122 16.83 5.17 13.90
N LYS A 123 17.27 4.67 15.06
CA LYS A 123 17.84 5.53 16.11
C LYS A 123 19.18 6.10 15.65
N LYS A 124 19.36 7.41 15.79
CA LYS A 124 20.60 8.08 15.38
C LYS A 124 21.81 7.57 16.19
N ASN A 125 21.62 7.35 17.48
CA ASN A 125 22.61 6.77 18.38
C ASN A 125 22.31 5.27 18.53
N GLY A 126 23.08 4.42 17.85
CA GLY A 126 22.96 2.96 17.92
C GLY A 126 22.53 2.28 16.62
N GLY A 127 22.02 3.03 15.63
CA GLY A 127 21.72 2.51 14.29
C GLY A 127 20.61 1.44 14.22
N GLU A 128 20.02 1.08 15.36
CA GLU A 128 18.96 0.09 15.46
C GLU A 128 17.74 0.49 14.64
N HIS A 129 17.17 -0.50 13.94
CA HIS A 129 15.87 -0.35 13.29
C HIS A 129 14.83 0.08 14.33
N TYR A 130 14.07 1.11 13.98
CA TYR A 130 12.99 1.62 14.83
C TYR A 130 11.62 1.34 14.22
N SER A 131 11.44 1.73 12.95
CA SER A 131 10.21 1.47 12.22
C SER A 131 10.44 1.59 10.72
N TYR A 132 9.57 0.96 9.96
CA TYR A 132 9.33 1.23 8.55
C TYR A 132 8.04 2.07 8.42
N GLU A 133 8.07 3.10 7.59
CA GLU A 133 6.94 4.00 7.39
C GLU A 133 6.71 4.23 5.89
N ARG A 134 5.50 3.98 5.38
CA ARG A 134 5.14 4.18 3.96
C ARG A 134 4.03 5.20 3.82
N LEU A 135 4.17 6.15 2.90
CA LEU A 135 3.14 7.12 2.57
C LEU A 135 2.15 6.55 1.55
N PHE A 136 0.88 6.47 1.93
CA PHE A 136 -0.18 5.93 1.09
C PHE A 136 -0.89 7.02 0.29
N ASN A 137 -1.26 8.11 0.95
CA ASN A 137 -1.96 9.23 0.33
C ASN A 137 -1.62 10.54 1.05
N VAL A 138 -1.67 11.64 0.31
CA VAL A 138 -1.57 12.99 0.86
C VAL A 138 -2.73 13.85 0.40
N PHE A 139 -2.99 14.89 1.19
CA PHE A 139 -3.99 15.90 0.92
C PHE A 139 -3.41 17.26 1.28
N ASP A 140 -4.02 18.32 0.74
CA ASP A 140 -3.70 19.71 1.06
C ASP A 140 -2.21 20.02 0.92
N SER A 141 -1.65 19.68 -0.24
CA SER A 141 -0.23 19.94 -0.55
C SER A 141 0.73 19.37 0.50
N TYR A 142 0.58 18.09 0.83
CA TYR A 142 1.43 17.37 1.80
C TYR A 142 1.31 17.88 3.25
N THR A 143 0.20 18.50 3.62
CA THR A 143 -0.04 18.90 5.02
C THR A 143 -0.83 17.87 5.81
N CYS A 144 -1.57 16.98 5.16
CA CYS A 144 -2.20 15.80 5.76
C CYS A 144 -1.78 14.53 5.01
N GLY A 145 -1.31 13.52 5.73
CA GLY A 145 -0.77 12.29 5.15
C GLY A 145 -1.24 11.06 5.89
N ILE A 146 -1.45 9.99 5.13
CA ILE A 146 -1.82 8.66 5.65
C ILE A 146 -0.62 7.74 5.50
N PHE A 147 -0.17 7.22 6.62
CA PHE A 147 1.01 6.38 6.70
C PHE A 147 0.62 4.97 7.07
N PHE A 148 1.24 3.99 6.43
CA PHE A 148 1.42 2.67 7.02
C PHE A 148 2.67 2.68 7.88
N VAL A 149 2.62 2.03 9.04
CA VAL A 149 3.73 1.96 9.99
C VAL A 149 3.94 0.52 10.45
N SER A 150 5.18 0.06 10.40
CA SER A 150 5.59 -1.22 10.96
C SER A 150 6.78 -1.04 11.88
N LYS A 151 6.80 -1.73 13.03
CA LYS A 151 7.98 -1.84 13.90
C LYS A 151 8.75 -3.13 13.66
N GLU A 152 8.25 -3.98 12.78
CA GLU A 152 8.84 -5.27 12.47
C GLU A 152 9.91 -5.07 11.39
N LYS A 153 11.06 -5.74 11.54
CA LYS A 153 12.16 -5.64 10.57
C LYS A 153 11.76 -6.07 9.16
N HIS A 154 10.80 -6.99 9.05
CA HIS A 154 10.27 -7.49 7.78
C HIS A 154 9.06 -6.68 7.27
N ARG A 155 8.80 -5.51 7.85
CA ARG A 155 7.79 -4.53 7.40
C ARG A 155 6.35 -5.06 7.43
N GLY A 156 6.08 -6.11 8.22
CA GLY A 156 4.76 -6.71 8.39
C GLY A 156 3.79 -5.86 9.21
N GLY A 157 2.56 -6.35 9.33
CA GLY A 157 1.49 -5.72 10.12
C GLY A 157 0.48 -4.92 9.29
N SER A 158 -0.40 -4.21 9.98
CA SER A 158 -1.53 -3.47 9.40
C SER A 158 -1.79 -2.17 10.14
N ASN A 159 -0.72 -1.47 10.55
CA ASN A 159 -0.88 -0.24 11.30
C ASN A 159 -0.90 0.98 10.41
N TYR A 160 -1.85 1.87 10.70
CA TYR A 160 -2.01 3.12 9.98
C TYR A 160 -1.97 4.30 10.93
N GLU A 161 -1.42 5.41 10.43
CA GLU A 161 -1.42 6.69 11.11
C GLU A 161 -1.90 7.78 10.17
N LEU A 162 -2.75 8.68 10.69
CA LEU A 162 -3.03 9.97 10.07
C LEU A 162 -2.16 11.02 10.74
N ARG A 163 -1.33 11.70 9.93
CA ARG A 163 -0.41 12.73 10.40
C ARG A 163 -0.65 14.07 9.71
N VAL A 164 -0.44 15.16 10.43
CA VAL A 164 -0.57 16.53 9.89
C VAL A 164 0.65 17.39 10.21
N LYS A 165 0.99 18.34 9.32
CA LYS A 165 2.06 19.34 9.54
C LYS A 165 1.61 20.57 10.33
N LYS A 166 0.31 20.87 10.31
CA LYS A 166 -0.29 22.06 10.95
C LYS A 166 -1.69 21.73 11.47
N GLY A 167 -2.07 22.37 12.57
CA GLY A 167 -3.39 22.24 13.17
C GLY A 167 -3.60 20.95 13.97
N THR A 168 -4.81 20.83 14.52
CA THR A 168 -5.25 19.72 15.38
C THR A 168 -6.35 18.87 14.74
N LYS A 169 -6.77 19.22 13.52
CA LYS A 169 -7.86 18.56 12.79
C LYS A 169 -7.40 18.17 11.38
N PRO A 170 -7.74 16.95 10.92
CA PRO A 170 -7.51 16.58 9.54
C PRO A 170 -8.53 17.27 8.62
N ASN A 171 -8.17 17.45 7.36
CA ASN A 171 -9.15 17.67 6.30
C ASN A 171 -10.10 16.45 6.22
N GLY A 172 -11.39 16.69 5.99
CA GLY A 172 -12.41 15.65 5.84
C GLY A 172 -12.00 14.56 4.86
N LYS A 173 -11.51 14.93 3.66
CA LYS A 173 -11.05 13.96 2.64
C LYS A 173 -9.89 13.08 3.13
N CYS A 174 -8.96 13.67 3.88
CA CYS A 174 -7.83 12.95 4.45
C CYS A 174 -8.30 11.96 5.52
N TYR A 175 -9.23 12.37 6.38
CA TYR A 175 -9.82 11.49 7.38
C TYR A 175 -10.63 10.35 6.74
N ASP A 176 -11.47 10.65 5.75
CA ASP A 176 -12.29 9.64 5.06
C ASP A 176 -11.40 8.59 4.38
N LYS A 177 -10.30 9.03 3.76
CA LYS A 177 -9.35 8.10 3.14
C LYS A 177 -8.60 7.27 4.18
N PHE A 178 -8.31 7.82 5.36
CA PHE A 178 -7.74 7.06 6.47
C PHE A 178 -8.73 6.00 6.99
N MET A 179 -10.00 6.37 7.13
CA MET A 179 -11.06 5.43 7.50
C MET A 179 -11.23 4.34 6.44
N TRP A 180 -11.10 4.67 5.16
CA TRP A 180 -11.13 3.68 4.08
C TRP A 180 -9.98 2.66 4.23
N HIS A 181 -8.73 3.10 4.38
CA HIS A 181 -7.58 2.21 4.53
C HIS A 181 -7.69 1.30 5.75
N THR A 182 -8.11 1.85 6.89
CA THR A 182 -8.24 1.09 8.14
C THR A 182 -9.39 0.09 8.11
N LYS A 183 -10.51 0.41 7.45
CA LYS A 183 -11.61 -0.54 7.20
C LYS A 183 -11.19 -1.65 6.24
N SER A 184 -10.59 -1.31 5.11
CA SER A 184 -10.12 -2.29 4.12
C SER A 184 -9.08 -3.25 4.69
N ALA A 185 -8.26 -2.78 5.65
CA ALA A 185 -7.29 -3.61 6.35
C ALA A 185 -7.85 -4.36 7.58
N GLY A 186 -9.14 -4.22 7.91
CA GLY A 186 -9.78 -4.90 9.05
C GLY A 186 -9.32 -4.40 10.42
N VAL A 187 -8.82 -3.16 10.52
CA VAL A 187 -8.25 -2.59 11.77
C VAL A 187 -8.97 -1.32 12.23
N ALA A 188 -10.13 -0.99 11.67
CA ALA A 188 -10.89 0.21 12.05
C ALA A 188 -11.26 0.24 13.53
N SER A 189 -11.51 -0.91 14.16
CA SER A 189 -11.79 -1.02 15.60
C SER A 189 -10.60 -0.68 16.50
N LYS A 190 -9.37 -0.63 15.95
CA LYS A 190 -8.14 -0.32 16.69
C LYS A 190 -7.77 1.17 16.65
N ILE A 191 -8.56 1.99 15.97
CA ILE A 191 -8.26 3.41 15.81
C ILE A 191 -8.31 4.11 17.17
N THR A 192 -7.21 4.77 17.48
CA THR A 192 -7.05 5.63 18.64
C THR A 192 -6.88 7.07 18.18
N LYS A 193 -7.67 7.98 18.75
CA LYS A 193 -7.50 9.42 18.56
C LYS A 193 -6.43 9.95 19.50
N CYS A 194 -5.45 10.65 18.95
CA CYS A 194 -4.39 11.26 19.72
C CYS A 194 -4.83 12.63 20.25
N ARG A 195 -4.73 12.81 21.57
CA ARG A 195 -4.95 14.11 22.20
C ARG A 195 -3.71 14.98 21.98
N SER A 196 -3.84 16.09 21.27
CA SER A 196 -2.81 17.13 21.30
C SER A 196 -2.86 17.78 22.68
N ARG A 197 -1.80 17.64 23.48
CA ARG A 197 -1.57 18.60 24.57
C ARG A 197 -1.17 19.89 23.88
N GLU A 198 -2.10 20.84 23.79
CA GLU A 198 -1.78 22.23 23.51
C GLU A 198 -0.82 22.67 24.61
N GLY A 199 0.39 23.02 24.19
CA GLY A 199 1.48 23.48 25.05
C GLY A 199 2.29 24.49 24.27
#